data_AF-A0A3S5WWB1-F1
#
_entry.id   AF-A0A3S5WWB1-F1
#
_cell.length_a   1.000
_cell.length_b   1.000
_cell.length_c   1.000
_cell.angle_alpha   90.00
_cell.angle_beta   90.00
_cell.angle_gamma   90.00
#
_symmetry.space_group_name_H-M   'P 1'
#
loop_
_entity.id
_entity.type
_entity.pdbx_description
1 polymer ?
#
loop_
_entity_poly.entity_id
_entity_poly.type
_entity_poly.pdbx_seq_one_letter_code
_entity_poly.pdbx_strand_id
1 'polypeptide(L)'
;MLRALLTSASVTAILVYVSVSPLVLMTTFDLSPEQYTRLMMAMAGVSMSASFLTPLLLRWLGKARVLALSHLAYLLALLALLCSSGPEGGLSWLLAGCALVCIGFSCGFGVAMGEALDVCGDQVASASALLCIMQIGLSGLFIWGMGHLGMPALWMLILALLLALLGYLVVKVLLPWRAVRRARARG
;
A
#
# COMPACT_ATOMS: atom_id res chain seq x y z
N MET A 1 -12.30 11.44 -6.51
CA MET A 1 -11.29 12.02 -5.60
C MET A 1 -10.92 11.11 -4.43
N LEU A 2 -11.83 10.74 -3.52
CA LEU A 2 -11.44 9.96 -2.32
C LEU A 2 -10.86 8.56 -2.63
N ARG A 3 -11.37 7.87 -3.68
CA ARG A 3 -10.81 6.59 -4.15
C ARG A 3 -9.43 6.73 -4.82
N ALA A 4 -9.14 7.89 -5.40
CA ALA A 4 -7.80 8.19 -5.94
C ALA A 4 -6.76 8.42 -4.83
N LEU A 5 -7.20 8.89 -3.65
CA LEU A 5 -6.33 8.99 -2.48
C LEU A 5 -5.99 7.61 -1.91
N LEU A 6 -6.90 6.63 -1.99
CA LEU A 6 -6.61 5.24 -1.61
C LEU A 6 -5.53 4.61 -2.46
N THR A 7 -5.64 4.77 -3.78
CA THR A 7 -4.64 4.26 -4.72
C THR A 7 -3.31 4.97 -4.52
N SER A 8 -3.34 6.29 -4.27
CA SER A 8 -2.13 7.04 -3.93
C SER A 8 -1.47 6.57 -2.65
N ALA A 9 -2.22 6.34 -1.57
CA ALA A 9 -1.62 5.86 -0.33
C ALA A 9 -1.00 4.45 -0.47
N SER A 10 -1.64 3.57 -1.27
CA SER A 10 -1.06 2.25 -1.61
C SER A 10 0.23 2.38 -2.43
N VAL A 11 0.26 3.27 -3.42
CA VAL A 11 1.47 3.56 -4.22
C VAL A 11 2.58 4.16 -3.35
N THR A 12 2.23 5.05 -2.42
CA THR A 12 3.18 5.59 -1.46
C THR A 12 3.77 4.50 -0.57
N ALA A 13 2.95 3.56 -0.06
CA ALA A 13 3.45 2.46 0.75
C ALA A 13 4.45 1.57 0.00
N ILE A 14 4.17 1.19 -1.26
CA ILE A 14 5.10 0.37 -2.04
C ILE A 14 6.36 1.14 -2.44
N LEU A 15 6.25 2.42 -2.80
CA LEU A 15 7.40 3.26 -3.17
C LEU A 15 8.31 3.51 -1.96
N VAL A 16 7.74 3.81 -0.80
CA VAL A 16 8.49 3.92 0.44
C VAL A 16 9.19 2.59 0.74
N TYR A 17 8.48 1.46 0.65
CA TYR A 17 9.10 0.15 0.84
C TYR A 17 10.33 -0.05 -0.05
N VAL A 18 10.23 0.14 -1.36
CA VAL A 18 11.38 -0.11 -2.27
C VAL A 18 12.52 0.89 -2.09
N SER A 19 12.23 2.12 -1.66
CA SER A 19 13.26 3.12 -1.37
C SER A 19 13.97 2.86 -0.03
N VAL A 20 13.26 2.31 0.95
CA VAL A 20 13.71 2.16 2.33
C VAL A 20 14.29 0.77 2.60
N SER A 21 13.85 -0.26 1.88
CA SER A 21 14.31 -1.64 2.08
C SER A 21 15.82 -1.84 2.00
N PRO A 22 16.60 -1.24 1.07
CA PRO A 22 18.05 -1.41 1.06
C PRO A 22 18.70 -0.78 2.28
N LEU A 23 18.23 0.39 2.74
CA LEU A 23 18.71 1.01 3.98
C LEU A 23 18.52 0.05 5.16
N VAL A 24 17.30 -0.42 5.41
CA VAL A 24 17.05 -1.29 6.58
C VAL A 24 17.80 -2.63 6.47
N LEU A 25 17.74 -3.30 5.32
CA LEU A 25 18.29 -4.64 5.15
C LEU A 25 19.83 -4.64 5.14
N MET A 26 20.45 -3.66 4.50
CA MET A 26 21.90 -3.61 4.39
C MET A 26 22.57 -2.90 5.57
N THR A 27 21.96 -1.87 6.16
CA THR A 27 22.60 -1.15 7.28
C THR A 27 22.27 -1.76 8.64
N THR A 28 21.04 -2.24 8.86
CA THR A 28 20.62 -2.75 10.17
C THR A 28 20.88 -4.25 10.31
N PHE A 29 20.72 -5.01 9.24
CA PHE A 29 20.90 -6.47 9.24
C PHE A 29 22.19 -6.92 8.54
N ASP A 30 23.05 -5.97 8.15
CA ASP A 30 24.37 -6.20 7.54
C ASP A 30 24.34 -7.18 6.34
N LEU A 31 23.23 -7.19 5.59
CA LEU A 31 23.07 -8.08 4.45
C LEU A 31 23.96 -7.63 3.30
N SER A 32 24.62 -8.59 2.66
CA SER A 32 25.42 -8.30 1.47
C SER A 32 24.51 -7.86 0.30
N PRO A 33 25.02 -7.06 -0.66
CA PRO A 33 24.25 -6.67 -1.85
C PRO A 33 23.65 -7.86 -2.61
N GLU A 34 24.35 -9.00 -2.62
CA GLU A 34 23.90 -10.23 -3.25
C GLU A 34 22.70 -10.85 -2.49
N GLN A 35 22.76 -10.90 -1.17
CA GLN A 35 21.65 -11.39 -0.33
C GLN A 35 20.42 -10.50 -0.45
N TYR A 36 20.62 -9.18 -0.41
CA TYR A 36 19.56 -8.19 -0.64
C TYR A 36 18.90 -8.39 -2.01
N THR A 37 19.69 -8.56 -3.08
CA THR A 37 19.15 -8.77 -4.44
C THR A 37 18.33 -10.05 -4.53
N ARG A 38 18.77 -11.15 -3.91
CA ARG A 38 18.00 -12.41 -3.83
C ARG A 38 16.67 -12.23 -3.10
N LEU A 39 16.66 -11.49 -1.98
CA LEU A 39 15.44 -11.19 -1.24
C LEU A 39 14.48 -10.32 -2.05
N MET A 40 14.97 -9.28 -2.73
CA MET A 40 14.14 -8.43 -3.58
C MET A 40 13.58 -9.19 -4.78
N MET A 41 14.35 -10.11 -5.36
CA MET A 41 13.86 -11.02 -6.40
C MET A 41 12.71 -11.90 -5.89
N ALA A 42 12.84 -12.45 -4.68
CA ALA A 42 11.77 -13.22 -4.06
C ALA A 42 10.51 -12.37 -3.81
N MET A 43 10.66 -11.13 -3.32
CA MET A 43 9.55 -10.20 -3.11
C MET A 43 8.86 -9.78 -4.41
N ALA A 44 9.64 -9.60 -5.49
CA ALA A 44 9.08 -9.38 -6.83
C ALA A 44 8.26 -10.59 -7.29
N GLY A 45 8.76 -11.81 -7.05
CA GLY A 45 8.01 -13.05 -7.29
C GLY A 45 6.68 -13.09 -6.54
N VAL A 46 6.68 -12.79 -5.24
CA VAL A 46 5.47 -12.70 -4.41
C VAL A 46 4.47 -11.69 -4.99
N SER A 47 4.94 -10.51 -5.37
CA SER A 47 4.11 -9.45 -5.96
C SER A 47 3.48 -9.86 -7.30
N MET A 48 4.26 -10.51 -8.17
CA MET A 48 3.77 -11.01 -9.46
C MET A 48 2.75 -12.14 -9.27
N SER A 49 3.04 -13.12 -8.41
CA SER A 49 2.10 -14.21 -8.10
C SER A 49 0.78 -13.68 -7.53
N ALA A 50 0.83 -12.72 -6.60
CA ALA A 50 -0.37 -12.08 -6.05
C ALA A 50 -1.17 -11.34 -7.15
N SER A 51 -0.49 -10.67 -8.08
CA SER A 51 -1.13 -9.99 -9.20
C SER A 51 -1.87 -10.95 -10.13
N PHE A 52 -1.28 -12.10 -10.47
CA PHE A 52 -1.94 -13.14 -11.27
C PHE A 52 -3.10 -13.81 -10.54
N LEU A 53 -3.03 -13.92 -9.21
CA LEU A 53 -4.10 -14.49 -8.40
C LEU A 53 -5.27 -13.52 -8.20
N THR A 54 -5.02 -12.21 -8.31
CA THR A 54 -6.02 -11.16 -8.06
C THR A 54 -7.26 -11.26 -8.96
N PRO A 55 -7.16 -11.49 -10.30
CA PRO A 55 -8.33 -11.74 -11.15
C PRO A 55 -9.18 -12.93 -10.71
N LEU A 56 -8.55 -14.00 -10.22
CA LEU A 56 -9.26 -15.18 -9.70
C LEU A 56 -9.99 -14.86 -8.39
N LEU A 57 -9.31 -14.18 -7.46
CA LEU A 57 -9.91 -13.70 -6.21
C LEU A 57 -11.08 -12.73 -6.47
N LEU A 58 -10.96 -11.88 -7.49
CA LEU A 58 -12.03 -10.98 -7.92
C LEU A 58 -13.26 -11.74 -8.42
N ARG A 59 -13.07 -12.82 -9.19
CA ARG A 59 -14.17 -13.67 -9.67
C ARG A 59 -14.86 -14.40 -8.53
N TRP A 60 -14.12 -14.87 -7.52
CA TRP A 60 -14.68 -15.67 -6.42
C TRP A 60 -15.26 -14.83 -5.27
N LEU A 61 -14.61 -13.74 -4.91
CA LEU A 61 -14.93 -12.95 -3.71
C LEU A 61 -15.56 -11.58 -4.01
N GLY A 62 -15.39 -11.08 -5.24
CA GLY A 62 -15.83 -9.75 -5.64
C GLY A 62 -14.93 -8.62 -5.14
N LYS A 63 -15.10 -7.42 -5.73
CA LYS A 63 -14.25 -6.23 -5.51
C LYS A 63 -14.11 -5.86 -4.03
N ALA A 64 -15.23 -5.81 -3.29
CA ALA A 64 -15.23 -5.35 -1.90
C ALA A 64 -14.42 -6.26 -0.95
N ARG A 65 -14.49 -7.59 -1.15
CA ARG A 65 -13.74 -8.55 -0.33
C ARG A 65 -12.26 -8.57 -0.69
N VAL A 66 -11.91 -8.49 -1.98
CA VAL A 66 -10.51 -8.39 -2.41
C VAL A 66 -9.87 -7.12 -1.87
N LEU A 67 -10.58 -5.98 -1.92
CA LEU A 67 -10.09 -4.75 -1.33
C LEU A 67 -9.93 -4.87 0.20
N ALA A 68 -10.84 -5.57 0.90
CA ALA A 68 -10.68 -5.83 2.33
C ALA A 68 -9.49 -6.74 2.64
N LEU A 69 -9.23 -7.77 1.83
CA LEU A 69 -8.06 -8.65 1.96
C LEU A 69 -6.74 -7.89 1.77
N SER A 70 -6.69 -6.98 0.81
CA SER A 70 -5.54 -6.09 0.60
C SER A 70 -5.23 -5.26 1.85
N HIS A 71 -6.24 -4.63 2.46
CA HIS A 71 -6.03 -3.83 3.66
C HIS A 71 -5.77 -4.68 4.91
N LEU A 72 -6.31 -5.90 4.98
CA LEU A 72 -5.93 -6.86 5.99
C LEU A 72 -4.44 -7.23 5.86
N ALA A 73 -3.94 -7.45 4.63
CA ALA A 73 -2.53 -7.69 4.39
C ALA A 73 -1.67 -6.48 4.82
N TYR A 74 -2.09 -5.24 4.54
CA TYR A 74 -1.40 -4.05 5.05
C TYR A 74 -1.43 -3.94 6.58
N LEU A 75 -2.53 -4.33 7.23
CA LEU A 75 -2.61 -4.35 8.69
C LEU A 75 -1.65 -5.39 9.28
N LEU A 76 -1.63 -6.59 8.72
CA LEU A 76 -0.70 -7.64 9.13
C LEU A 76 0.76 -7.24 8.85
N ALA A 77 1.01 -6.53 7.73
CA ALA A 77 2.32 -5.98 7.42
C ALA A 77 2.76 -4.97 8.47
N LEU A 78 1.90 -4.03 8.83
CA LEU A 78 2.14 -3.05 9.88
C LEU A 78 2.49 -3.73 11.21
N LEU A 79 1.71 -4.73 11.63
CA LEU A 79 1.97 -5.49 12.85
C LEU A 79 3.32 -6.24 12.79
N ALA A 80 3.64 -6.87 11.66
CA ALA A 80 4.90 -7.57 11.47
C ALA A 80 6.12 -6.61 11.55
N LEU A 81 6.00 -5.41 10.97
CA LEU A 81 7.05 -4.39 11.05
C LEU A 81 7.21 -3.80 12.46
N LEU A 82 6.10 -3.65 13.20
CA LEU A 82 6.16 -3.26 14.61
C LEU A 82 6.84 -4.34 15.45
N CYS A 83 6.50 -5.62 15.24
CA CYS A 83 7.18 -6.75 15.87
C CYS A 83 8.67 -6.79 15.51
N SER A 84 9.06 -6.47 14.26
CA SER A 84 10.48 -6.43 13.87
C SER A 84 11.25 -5.29 14.54
N SER A 85 10.58 -4.25 15.02
CA SER A 85 11.20 -3.14 15.76
C SER A 85 11.29 -3.37 17.28
N GLY A 86 10.70 -4.44 17.79
CA GLY A 86 10.70 -4.79 19.21
C GLY A 86 12.00 -5.46 19.69
N PRO A 87 12.13 -5.74 21.00
CA PRO A 87 13.32 -6.37 21.59
C PRO A 87 13.62 -7.79 21.04
N GLU A 88 12.57 -8.52 20.67
CA GLU A 88 12.61 -9.86 20.05
C GLU A 88 12.54 -9.78 18.50
N GLY A 89 12.73 -8.59 17.94
CA GLY A 89 12.55 -8.30 16.53
C GLY A 89 13.62 -8.98 15.66
N GLY A 90 13.18 -9.69 14.63
CA GLY A 90 14.06 -10.47 13.75
C GLY A 90 13.83 -10.16 12.26
N LEU A 91 14.83 -10.51 11.45
CA LEU A 91 14.80 -10.38 9.97
C LEU A 91 13.56 -11.07 9.36
N SER A 92 13.11 -12.18 9.94
CA SER A 92 11.91 -12.91 9.50
C SER A 92 10.64 -12.05 9.56
N TRP A 93 10.44 -11.29 10.64
CA TRP A 93 9.30 -10.39 10.80
C TRP A 93 9.34 -9.23 9.81
N LEU A 94 10.53 -8.68 9.56
CA LEU A 94 10.73 -7.65 8.55
C LEU A 94 10.37 -8.18 7.14
N LEU A 95 10.89 -9.34 6.77
CA LEU A 95 10.63 -9.97 5.47
C LEU A 95 9.16 -10.36 5.30
N ALA A 96 8.52 -10.88 6.35
CA ALA A 96 7.09 -11.16 6.35
C ALA A 96 6.28 -9.87 6.15
N GLY A 97 6.64 -8.79 6.84
CA GLY A 97 6.06 -7.46 6.64
C GLY A 97 6.17 -7.00 5.19
N CYS A 98 7.37 -7.03 4.62
CA CYS A 98 7.62 -6.66 3.22
C CYS A 98 6.80 -7.50 2.23
N ALA A 99 6.74 -8.82 2.42
CA ALA A 99 5.93 -9.71 1.58
C ALA A 99 4.44 -9.34 1.64
N LEU A 100 3.93 -9.04 2.83
CA LEU A 100 2.54 -8.62 3.03
C LEU A 100 2.24 -7.25 2.42
N VAL A 101 3.20 -6.31 2.41
CA VAL A 101 3.07 -5.05 1.65
C VAL A 101 2.93 -5.34 0.16
N CYS A 102 3.77 -6.21 -0.41
CA CYS A 102 3.67 -6.61 -1.81
C CYS A 102 2.31 -7.25 -2.14
N ILE A 103 1.84 -8.20 -1.33
CA ILE A 103 0.55 -8.85 -1.52
C ILE A 103 -0.60 -7.84 -1.40
N GLY A 104 -0.57 -6.99 -0.38
CA GLY A 104 -1.57 -5.96 -0.15
C GLY A 104 -1.67 -4.99 -1.32
N PHE A 105 -0.53 -4.53 -1.84
CA PHE A 105 -0.45 -3.66 -3.00
C PHE A 105 -1.02 -4.34 -4.25
N SER A 106 -0.53 -5.52 -4.61
CA SER A 106 -0.95 -6.23 -5.82
C SER A 106 -2.45 -6.55 -5.84
N CYS A 107 -3.00 -6.98 -4.69
CA CYS A 107 -4.43 -7.29 -4.59
C CYS A 107 -5.33 -6.04 -4.57
N GLY A 108 -4.89 -4.94 -3.95
CA GLY A 108 -5.73 -3.77 -3.71
C GLY A 108 -5.66 -2.71 -4.79
N PHE A 109 -4.47 -2.47 -5.34
CA PHE A 109 -4.20 -1.36 -6.24
C PHE A 109 -5.06 -1.44 -7.50
N GLY A 110 -5.08 -2.59 -8.17
CA GLY A 110 -5.86 -2.76 -9.41
C GLY A 110 -7.37 -2.56 -9.20
N VAL A 111 -7.90 -3.02 -8.06
CA VAL A 111 -9.32 -2.85 -7.71
C VAL A 111 -9.65 -1.38 -7.45
N ALA A 112 -8.87 -0.72 -6.59
CA ALA A 112 -9.09 0.67 -6.25
C ALA A 112 -8.85 1.62 -7.43
N MET A 113 -7.87 1.32 -8.28
CA MET A 113 -7.57 2.07 -9.51
C MET A 113 -8.69 1.90 -10.53
N GLY A 114 -9.17 0.67 -10.75
CA GLY A 114 -10.33 0.40 -11.60
C GLY A 114 -11.56 1.19 -11.13
N GLU A 115 -11.87 1.18 -9.83
CA GLU A 115 -13.01 1.94 -9.28
C GLU A 115 -12.83 3.47 -9.32
N ALA A 116 -11.60 3.97 -9.34
CA ALA A 116 -11.32 5.39 -9.47
C ALA A 116 -11.48 5.86 -10.93
N LEU A 117 -11.10 5.03 -11.89
CA LEU A 117 -11.16 5.32 -13.32
C LEU A 117 -12.53 5.06 -13.94
N ASP A 118 -13.34 4.16 -13.38
CA ASP A 118 -14.70 3.85 -13.86
C ASP A 118 -15.60 5.10 -13.97
N VAL A 119 -15.31 6.13 -13.17
CA VAL A 119 -16.05 7.40 -13.15
C VAL A 119 -15.65 8.35 -14.29
N CYS A 120 -14.56 8.05 -15.01
CA CYS A 120 -13.96 8.94 -16.00
C CYS A 120 -14.43 8.69 -17.44
N GLY A 121 -15.22 7.63 -17.69
CA GLY A 121 -15.81 7.35 -19.01
C GLY A 121 -14.78 7.40 -20.16
N ASP A 122 -15.00 8.27 -21.14
CA ASP A 122 -14.14 8.41 -22.32
C ASP A 122 -12.74 9.00 -22.01
N GLN A 123 -12.54 9.58 -20.84
CA GLN A 123 -11.29 10.22 -20.43
C GLN A 123 -10.40 9.33 -19.54
N VAL A 124 -10.62 8.01 -19.53
CA VAL A 124 -9.87 7.08 -18.68
C VAL A 124 -8.37 7.13 -18.94
N ALA A 125 -7.93 7.27 -20.19
CA ALA A 125 -6.51 7.31 -20.54
C ALA A 125 -5.81 8.54 -19.93
N SER A 126 -6.38 9.74 -20.10
CA SER A 126 -5.84 10.98 -19.53
C SER A 126 -5.94 11.00 -18.00
N ALA A 127 -7.06 10.51 -17.44
CA ALA A 127 -7.24 10.40 -15.99
C ALA A 127 -6.21 9.44 -15.36
N SER A 128 -5.94 8.29 -15.99
CA SER A 128 -4.92 7.34 -15.53
C SER A 128 -3.53 7.95 -15.53
N ALA A 129 -3.17 8.68 -16.60
CA ALA A 129 -1.88 9.38 -16.69
C ALA A 129 -1.72 10.45 -15.59
N LEU A 130 -2.73 11.30 -15.40
CA LEU A 130 -2.72 12.32 -14.34
C LEU A 130 -2.66 11.70 -12.95
N LEU A 131 -3.41 10.62 -12.69
CA LEU A 131 -3.35 9.88 -11.44
C LEU A 131 -1.96 9.30 -11.20
N CYS A 132 -1.33 8.70 -12.22
CA CYS A 132 0.03 8.18 -12.10
C CYS A 132 1.03 9.28 -11.70
N ILE A 133 1.02 10.42 -12.39
CA ILE A 133 1.87 11.57 -12.07
C ILE A 133 1.63 12.04 -10.63
N MET A 134 0.36 12.17 -10.24
CA MET A 134 -0.01 12.59 -8.88
C MET A 134 0.49 11.59 -7.83
N GLN A 135 0.33 10.29 -8.05
CA GLN A 135 0.72 9.25 -7.10
C GLN A 135 2.24 9.17 -6.92
N ILE A 136 3.00 9.25 -8.01
CA ILE A 136 4.47 9.29 -7.96
C ILE A 136 4.93 10.57 -7.27
N GLY A 137 4.36 11.73 -7.66
CA GLY A 137 4.69 13.03 -7.07
C GLY A 137 4.40 13.12 -5.57
N LEU A 138 3.22 12.66 -5.13
CA LEU A 138 2.86 12.61 -3.72
C LEU A 138 3.76 11.66 -2.92
N SER A 139 4.13 10.52 -3.52
CA SER A 139 5.03 9.56 -2.87
C SER A 139 6.44 10.12 -2.73
N GLY A 140 6.96 10.78 -3.78
CA GLY A 140 8.24 11.47 -3.74
C GLY A 140 8.26 12.61 -2.72
N LEU A 141 7.20 13.42 -2.68
CA LEU A 141 7.05 14.47 -1.67
C LEU A 141 7.00 13.90 -0.25
N PHE A 142 6.30 12.79 -0.05
CA PHE A 142 6.26 12.09 1.24
C PHE A 142 7.66 11.60 1.66
N ILE A 143 8.36 10.88 0.78
CA ILE A 143 9.71 10.37 1.05
C ILE A 143 10.67 11.51 1.35
N TRP A 144 10.65 12.57 0.54
CA TRP A 144 11.49 13.76 0.72
C TRP A 144 11.22 14.45 2.06
N GLY A 145 9.94 14.70 2.39
CA GLY A 145 9.56 15.36 3.64
C GLY A 145 9.96 14.54 4.87
N MET A 146 9.72 13.23 4.83
CA MET A 146 10.12 12.31 5.89
C MET A 146 11.65 12.21 6.05
N GLY A 147 12.38 12.24 4.94
CA GLY A 147 13.85 12.30 4.95
C GLY A 147 14.38 13.60 5.54
N HIS A 148 13.75 14.73 5.24
CA HIS A 148 14.12 16.03 5.82
C HIS A 148 13.87 16.10 7.33
N LEU A 149 12.86 15.39 7.83
CA LEU A 149 12.57 15.23 9.26
C LEU A 149 13.52 14.26 9.98
N GLY A 150 14.49 13.66 9.27
CA GLY A 150 15.44 12.70 9.85
C GLY A 150 14.80 11.41 10.34
N MET A 151 13.64 11.03 9.79
CA MET A 151 12.92 9.85 10.25
C MET A 151 13.64 8.56 9.87
N PRO A 152 13.75 7.58 10.80
CA PRO A 152 14.36 6.30 10.46
C PRO A 152 13.56 5.60 9.36
N ALA A 153 14.31 4.94 8.48
CA ALA A 153 13.84 4.16 7.35
C ALA A 153 12.56 3.35 7.66
N LEU A 154 12.60 2.46 8.67
CA LEU A 154 11.47 1.61 9.05
C LEU A 154 10.19 2.39 9.42
N TRP A 155 10.34 3.53 10.11
CA TRP A 155 9.23 4.37 10.53
C TRP A 155 8.54 5.06 9.35
N MET A 156 9.28 5.40 8.29
CA MET A 156 8.69 5.93 7.06
C MET A 156 7.70 4.93 6.44
N LEU A 157 8.07 3.65 6.41
CA LEU A 157 7.21 2.58 5.90
C LEU A 157 5.98 2.35 6.79
N ILE A 158 6.18 2.33 8.12
CA ILE A 158 5.08 2.22 9.09
C ILE A 158 4.06 3.35 8.90
N LEU A 159 4.51 4.59 8.74
CA LEU A 159 3.64 5.75 8.53
C LEU A 159 2.92 5.70 7.18
N ALA A 160 3.58 5.25 6.12
CA ALA A 160 2.94 5.05 4.82
C ALA A 160 1.83 3.99 4.88
N LEU A 161 2.05 2.89 5.60
CA LEU A 161 1.02 1.86 5.82
C LEU A 161 -0.14 2.37 6.67
N LEU A 162 0.14 3.14 7.72
CA LEU A 162 -0.89 3.81 8.51
C LEU A 162 -1.73 4.75 7.64
N LEU A 163 -1.11 5.52 6.74
CA LEU A 163 -1.81 6.39 5.81
C LEU A 163 -2.74 5.59 4.87
N ALA A 164 -2.29 4.44 4.36
CA ALA A 164 -3.11 3.56 3.53
C ALA A 164 -4.31 2.98 4.30
N LEU A 165 -4.08 2.48 5.53
CA LEU A 165 -5.13 1.92 6.40
C LEU A 165 -6.16 2.98 6.82
N LEU A 166 -5.70 4.16 7.24
CA LEU A 166 -6.58 5.28 7.59
C LEU A 166 -7.36 5.77 6.38
N GLY A 167 -6.72 5.85 5.22
CA GLY A 167 -7.39 6.16 3.96
C GLY A 167 -8.56 5.20 3.70
N TYR A 168 -8.33 3.90 3.86
CA TYR A 168 -9.38 2.88 3.70
C TYR A 168 -10.52 3.02 4.67
N LEU A 169 -10.21 3.24 5.95
CA LEU A 169 -11.23 3.44 6.98
C LEU A 169 -12.07 4.68 6.65
N VAL A 170 -11.44 5.78 6.22
CA VAL A 170 -12.12 7.00 5.79
C VAL A 170 -13.07 6.72 4.63
N VAL A 171 -12.63 5.99 3.60
CA VAL A 171 -13.49 5.68 2.45
C VAL A 171 -14.62 4.73 2.83
N LYS A 172 -14.35 3.68 3.61
CA LYS A 172 -15.34 2.65 3.93
C LYS A 172 -16.35 3.08 4.99
N VAL A 173 -15.95 3.90 5.96
CA VAL A 173 -16.80 4.31 7.09
C VAL A 173 -17.44 5.67 6.85
N LEU A 174 -16.67 6.68 6.43
CA LEU A 174 -17.19 8.06 6.36
C LEU A 174 -18.07 8.30 5.12
N LEU A 175 -17.81 7.66 3.98
CA LEU A 175 -18.66 7.82 2.80
C LEU A 175 -20.09 7.29 3.00
N PRO A 176 -20.31 6.02 3.41
CA PRO A 176 -21.67 5.54 3.64
C PRO A 176 -22.35 6.27 4.79
N TRP A 177 -21.62 6.66 5.85
CA TRP A 177 -22.20 7.42 6.95
C TRP A 177 -22.65 8.83 6.55
N ARG A 178 -21.93 9.49 5.62
CA ARG A 178 -22.36 10.76 5.02
C ARG A 178 -23.56 10.58 4.08
N ALA A 179 -23.62 9.48 3.32
CA ALA A 179 -24.77 9.19 2.46
C ALA A 179 -26.05 8.95 3.28
N VAL A 180 -25.96 8.17 4.36
CA VAL A 180 -27.08 7.92 5.28
C VAL A 180 -27.54 9.20 5.99
N ARG A 181 -26.62 10.07 6.44
CA ARG A 181 -27.00 11.35 7.04
C ARG A 181 -27.66 12.32 6.06
N ARG A 182 -27.21 12.36 4.80
CA ARG A 182 -27.88 13.18 3.76
C ARG A 182 -29.27 12.67 3.41
N ALA A 183 -29.50 11.35 3.47
CA ALA A 183 -30.82 10.77 3.29
C ALA A 183 -31.78 11.15 4.45
N ARG A 184 -31.29 11.15 5.70
CA ARG A 184 -32.07 11.58 6.87
C ARG A 184 -32.33 13.09 6.95
N ALA A 185 -31.52 13.93 6.32
CA ALA A 185 -31.72 15.38 6.28
C ALA A 185 -32.67 15.84 5.16
N ARG A 186 -33.13 14.92 4.31
CA ARG A 186 -34.03 15.19 3.16
C ARG A 186 -35.42 14.56 3.31
N GLY A 187 -35.68 13.85 4.40
CA GLY A 187 -37.00 13.32 4.78
C GLY A 187 -37.42 13.93 6.10
#